data_AF-M2ZTC8-F1
#
_entry.id   AF-M2ZTC8-F1
#
_cell.length_a   1.000
_cell.length_b   1.000
_cell.length_c   1.000
_cell.angle_alpha   90.00
_cell.angle_beta   90.00
_cell.angle_gamma   90.00
#
_symmetry.space_group_name_H-M   'P 1'
#
loop_
_entity.id
_entity.type
_entity.pdbx_description
1 polymer ?
#
loop_
_entity_poly.entity_id
_entity_poly.type
_entity_poly.pdbx_seq_one_letter_code
_entity_poly.pdbx_strand_id
1 'polypeptide(L)'
;MFGLSLPLPAFLAGRREPDPSPVVLRREQVEEIGRELDALRERTVASLGTADREYIYRIVGTQRRFEIAGRALLFVGFLPPAWVAGVAALSVSKILDNMEIGHNVMHGQYDWMREPELNSRNFEWDTVCPADQWRHSHNFLHHTYTNILGMDRDVGYGILRMDPAQRWHPYYLGNPVYATALMLLFEWGVMLHDAEVENVVAGKRSWRDVIPLARGWWRKARGQVIKDYVAFPLLSGPMFVPTLLGNAAANLVRNVWAFSIIFCGHFPSGVQSFTEEETAHETRGEWYVRQLLGSANITGTPLFHIMSGNLSHQIEHHLFPDLPAHRYPELAPQVRELCERHGLPYNTGGLLAQVGSVWRKIVKLALPPSWVTEEPTTSVLIERSVPVAGTLAHDSA
;
A
#
# COMPACT_ATOMS: atom_id res chain seq x y z
N MET A 1 38.91 -21.62 -19.50
CA MET A 1 38.06 -20.47 -19.83
C MET A 1 37.13 -20.87 -20.97
N PHE A 2 35.91 -21.30 -20.66
CA PHE A 2 34.84 -21.44 -21.65
C PHE A 2 33.61 -20.72 -21.09
N GLY A 3 33.56 -19.41 -21.31
CA GLY A 3 32.40 -18.59 -20.97
C GLY A 3 31.33 -18.79 -22.04
N LEU A 4 30.47 -19.79 -21.85
CA LEU A 4 29.20 -19.86 -22.57
C LEU A 4 28.34 -18.69 -22.07
N SER A 5 28.40 -17.56 -22.77
CA SER A 5 27.47 -16.46 -22.59
C SER A 5 26.14 -16.88 -23.20
N LEU A 6 25.30 -17.54 -22.39
CA LEU A 6 23.91 -17.76 -22.76
C LEU A 6 23.23 -16.38 -22.87
N PRO A 7 22.53 -16.08 -23.97
CA PRO A 7 21.83 -14.81 -24.09
C PRO A 7 20.78 -14.71 -22.98
N LEU A 8 20.81 -13.61 -22.24
CA LEU A 8 19.79 -13.34 -21.23
C LEU A 8 18.40 -13.33 -21.89
N PRO A 9 17.39 -14.00 -21.30
CA PRO A 9 16.00 -13.88 -21.73
C PRO A 9 15.60 -12.41 -21.95
N ALA A 10 14.81 -12.15 -22.99
CA ALA A 10 14.43 -10.78 -23.39
C ALA A 10 13.75 -9.95 -22.29
N PHE A 11 13.18 -10.60 -21.26
CA PHE A 11 12.60 -9.91 -20.10
C PHE A 11 13.64 -9.47 -19.04
N LEU A 12 14.85 -10.04 -19.07
CA LEU A 12 16.00 -9.63 -18.25
C LEU A 12 16.88 -8.58 -18.95
N ALA A 13 16.79 -8.51 -20.29
CA ALA A 13 17.39 -7.46 -21.10
C ALA A 13 16.45 -6.23 -21.14
N GLY A 14 16.74 -5.21 -20.35
CA GLY A 14 16.08 -3.91 -20.48
C GLY A 14 16.36 -3.29 -21.85
N ARG A 15 15.39 -2.58 -22.42
CA ARG A 15 15.67 -1.68 -23.54
C ARG A 15 16.55 -0.56 -23.01
N ARG A 16 17.71 -0.37 -23.64
CA ARG A 16 18.64 0.72 -23.33
C ARG A 16 18.11 2.00 -24.00
N GLU A 17 17.01 2.52 -23.49
CA GLU A 17 16.56 3.87 -23.83
C GLU A 17 17.51 4.87 -23.13
N PRO A 18 17.83 6.02 -23.75
CA PRO A 18 18.62 7.04 -23.10
C PRO A 18 17.91 7.49 -21.81
N ASP A 19 18.67 7.60 -20.73
CA ASP A 19 18.13 8.02 -19.44
C ASP A 19 17.48 9.40 -19.61
N PRO A 20 16.20 9.59 -19.24
CA PRO A 20 15.56 10.88 -19.36
C PRO A 20 16.37 11.93 -18.59
N SER A 21 16.52 13.12 -19.17
CA SER A 21 17.24 14.22 -18.49
C SER A 21 16.61 14.48 -17.12
N PRO A 22 17.43 14.68 -16.07
CA PRO A 22 16.92 14.86 -14.73
C PRO A 22 16.02 16.11 -14.66
N VAL A 23 14.92 16.00 -13.93
CA VAL A 23 14.08 17.15 -13.58
C VAL A 23 14.77 17.87 -12.42
N VAL A 24 15.18 19.12 -12.61
CA VAL A 24 15.81 19.90 -11.55
C VAL A 24 14.78 20.89 -10.99
N LEU A 25 14.42 20.72 -9.71
CA LEU A 25 13.55 21.64 -9.00
C LEU A 25 14.37 22.63 -8.17
N ARG A 26 14.16 23.93 -8.43
CA ARG A 26 14.67 24.98 -7.56
C ARG A 26 13.92 24.99 -6.24
N ARG A 27 14.58 25.49 -5.20
CA ARG A 27 13.97 25.65 -3.87
C ARG A 27 12.63 26.38 -3.91
N GLU A 28 12.52 27.48 -4.67
CA GLU A 28 11.26 28.24 -4.73
C GLU A 28 10.11 27.43 -5.34
N GLN A 29 10.41 26.57 -6.32
CA GLN A 29 9.42 25.68 -6.95
C GLN A 29 8.93 24.61 -5.96
N VAL A 30 9.83 24.06 -5.14
CA VAL A 30 9.46 23.08 -4.11
C VAL A 30 8.59 23.72 -3.02
N GLU A 31 8.92 24.93 -2.60
CA GLU A 31 8.10 25.67 -1.64
C GLU A 31 6.73 26.05 -2.23
N GLU A 32 6.66 26.39 -3.52
CA GLU A 32 5.42 26.63 -4.25
C GLU A 32 4.53 25.38 -4.32
N ILE A 33 5.10 24.24 -4.73
CA ILE A 33 4.41 22.94 -4.73
C ILE A 33 3.81 22.65 -3.35
N GLY A 34 4.59 22.83 -2.29
CA GLY A 34 4.12 22.60 -0.93
C GLY A 34 2.94 23.48 -0.56
N ARG A 35 3.00 24.79 -0.86
CA ARG A 35 1.90 25.73 -0.60
C ARG A 35 0.64 25.38 -1.40
N GLU A 36 0.77 25.02 -2.66
CA GLU A 36 -0.38 24.68 -3.50
C GLU A 36 -1.09 23.41 -3.04
N LEU A 37 -0.33 22.38 -2.65
CA LEU A 37 -0.88 21.13 -2.13
C LEU A 37 -1.52 21.31 -0.74
N ASP A 38 -0.91 22.11 0.14
CA ASP A 38 -1.53 22.48 1.41
C ASP A 38 -2.84 23.24 1.19
N ALA A 39 -2.85 24.23 0.29
CA ALA A 39 -4.07 24.97 -0.06
C ALA A 39 -5.16 24.08 -0.67
N LEU A 40 -4.77 23.08 -1.49
CA LEU A 40 -5.71 22.09 -2.03
C LEU A 40 -6.33 21.27 -0.90
N ARG A 41 -5.51 20.76 0.03
CA ARG A 41 -5.98 20.01 1.20
C ARG A 41 -6.94 20.86 2.05
N GLU A 42 -6.57 22.09 2.37
CA GLU A 42 -7.38 23.00 3.18
C GLU A 42 -8.75 23.27 2.57
N ARG A 43 -8.82 23.53 1.25
CA ARG A 43 -10.10 23.71 0.55
C ARG A 43 -10.97 22.45 0.61
N THR A 44 -10.37 21.27 0.43
CA THR A 44 -11.10 20.01 0.52
C THR A 44 -11.63 19.77 1.92
N VAL A 45 -10.82 19.97 2.97
CA VAL A 45 -11.25 19.87 4.38
C VAL A 45 -12.41 20.83 4.66
N ALA A 46 -12.33 22.08 4.20
CA ALA A 46 -13.37 23.07 4.39
C ALA A 46 -14.69 22.70 3.68
N SER A 47 -14.63 21.86 2.65
CA SER A 47 -15.80 21.41 1.87
C SER A 47 -16.44 20.11 2.39
N LEU A 48 -15.87 19.47 3.41
CA LEU A 48 -16.39 18.22 3.96
C LEU A 48 -17.77 18.44 4.57
N GLY A 49 -18.69 17.52 4.31
CA GLY A 49 -20.05 17.65 4.81
C GLY A 49 -20.96 16.46 4.52
N THR A 50 -22.25 16.75 4.35
CA THR A 50 -23.30 15.73 4.26
C THR A 50 -23.05 14.71 3.14
N ALA A 51 -22.51 15.13 2.00
CA ALA A 51 -22.22 14.23 0.88
C ALA A 51 -21.20 13.13 1.24
N ASP A 52 -20.13 13.49 1.96
CA ASP A 52 -19.10 12.56 2.43
C ASP A 52 -19.66 11.58 3.47
N ARG A 53 -20.48 12.10 4.38
CA ARG A 53 -21.17 11.31 5.41
C ARG A 53 -22.14 10.30 4.79
N GLU A 54 -22.96 10.73 3.84
CA GLU A 54 -23.90 9.86 3.13
C GLU A 54 -23.17 8.82 2.26
N TYR A 55 -22.03 9.20 1.67
CA TYR A 55 -21.18 8.29 0.93
C TYR A 55 -20.75 7.11 1.81
N ILE A 56 -20.09 7.37 2.95
CA ILE A 56 -19.54 6.29 3.77
C ILE A 56 -20.64 5.40 4.36
N TYR A 57 -21.78 5.97 4.78
CA TYR A 57 -22.90 5.15 5.24
C TYR A 57 -23.50 4.28 4.13
N ARG A 58 -23.55 4.77 2.89
CA ARG A 58 -23.99 3.96 1.75
C ARG A 58 -23.01 2.82 1.47
N ILE A 59 -21.70 3.05 1.58
CA ILE A 59 -20.69 1.99 1.44
C ILE A 59 -20.86 0.95 2.56
N VAL A 60 -20.92 1.36 3.83
CA VAL A 60 -21.15 0.45 4.97
C VAL A 60 -22.44 -0.35 4.80
N GLY A 61 -23.55 0.30 4.41
CA GLY A 61 -24.81 -0.40 4.16
C GLY A 61 -24.74 -1.37 2.99
N THR A 62 -23.96 -1.06 1.95
CA THR A 62 -23.74 -1.94 0.79
C THR A 62 -22.88 -3.14 1.15
N GLN A 63 -21.78 -2.92 1.88
CA GLN A 63 -20.93 -3.98 2.42
C GLN A 63 -21.75 -4.95 3.28
N ARG A 64 -22.54 -4.45 4.24
CA ARG A 64 -23.41 -5.29 5.09
C ARG A 64 -24.44 -6.10 4.30
N ARG A 65 -25.02 -5.54 3.22
CA ARG A 65 -25.95 -6.27 2.35
C ARG A 65 -25.25 -7.40 1.60
N PHE A 66 -24.05 -7.17 1.07
CA PHE A 66 -23.24 -8.20 0.43
C PHE A 66 -22.80 -9.29 1.41
N GLU A 67 -22.45 -8.91 2.65
CA GLU A 67 -22.13 -9.84 3.73
C GLU A 67 -23.31 -10.79 4.01
N ILE A 68 -24.50 -10.23 4.25
CA ILE A 68 -25.71 -11.00 4.53
C ILE A 68 -26.08 -11.88 3.34
N ALA A 69 -26.08 -11.33 2.12
CA ALA A 69 -26.41 -12.07 0.91
C ALA A 69 -25.43 -13.23 0.66
N GLY A 70 -24.12 -12.96 0.77
CA GLY A 70 -23.08 -13.97 0.61
C GLY A 70 -23.24 -15.12 1.60
N ARG A 71 -23.46 -14.79 2.87
CA ARG A 71 -23.71 -15.79 3.92
C ARG A 71 -24.99 -16.58 3.67
N ALA A 72 -26.10 -15.93 3.33
CA ALA A 72 -27.37 -16.60 3.03
C ALA A 72 -27.26 -17.56 1.81
N LEU A 73 -26.52 -17.17 0.78
CA LEU A 73 -26.30 -18.00 -0.40
C LEU A 73 -25.44 -19.24 -0.09
N LEU A 74 -24.45 -19.13 0.81
CA LEU A 74 -23.65 -20.28 1.23
C LEU A 74 -24.47 -21.33 2.01
N PHE A 75 -25.55 -20.94 2.69
CA PHE A 75 -26.49 -21.88 3.35
C PHE A 75 -27.24 -22.76 2.35
N VAL A 76 -27.27 -22.40 1.07
CA VAL A 76 -27.81 -23.22 -0.03
C VAL A 76 -26.74 -23.54 -1.06
N GLY A 77 -25.47 -23.47 -0.67
CA GLY A 77 -24.30 -23.65 -1.53
C GLY A 77 -24.11 -25.06 -2.11
N PHE A 78 -25.03 -26.00 -1.87
CA PHE A 78 -25.03 -27.29 -2.57
C PHE A 78 -25.43 -27.11 -4.04
N LEU A 79 -26.13 -26.01 -4.34
CA LEU A 79 -26.37 -25.54 -5.69
C LEU A 79 -25.13 -24.77 -6.18
N PRO A 80 -24.40 -25.26 -7.21
CA PRO A 80 -23.17 -24.60 -7.65
C PRO A 80 -23.33 -23.11 -8.00
N PRO A 81 -24.42 -22.66 -8.67
CA PRO A 81 -24.62 -21.23 -8.92
C PRO A 81 -24.78 -20.40 -7.63
N ALA A 82 -25.46 -20.95 -6.61
CA ALA A 82 -25.64 -20.26 -5.34
C ALA A 82 -24.32 -20.15 -4.58
N TRP A 83 -23.49 -21.20 -4.61
CA TRP A 83 -22.16 -21.14 -4.00
C TRP A 83 -21.27 -20.08 -4.67
N VAL A 84 -21.21 -20.05 -6.00
CA VAL A 84 -20.41 -19.06 -6.75
C VAL A 84 -20.90 -17.64 -6.46
N ALA A 85 -22.21 -17.40 -6.48
CA ALA A 85 -22.78 -16.10 -6.14
C ALA A 85 -22.51 -15.71 -4.67
N GLY A 86 -22.57 -16.69 -3.76
CA GLY A 86 -22.26 -16.51 -2.34
C GLY A 86 -20.82 -16.09 -2.11
N VAL A 87 -19.86 -16.78 -2.75
CA VAL A 87 -18.44 -16.43 -2.71
C VAL A 87 -18.19 -15.06 -3.32
N ALA A 88 -18.80 -14.74 -4.46
CA ALA A 88 -18.64 -13.44 -5.11
C ALA A 88 -19.16 -12.30 -4.22
N ALA A 89 -20.36 -12.44 -3.66
CA ALA A 89 -20.94 -11.46 -2.74
C ALA A 89 -20.09 -11.28 -1.47
N LEU A 90 -19.63 -12.38 -0.87
CA LEU A 90 -18.77 -12.33 0.31
C LEU A 90 -17.39 -11.73 0.02
N SER A 91 -16.85 -11.98 -1.18
CA SER A 91 -15.59 -11.36 -1.63
C SER A 91 -15.74 -9.84 -1.75
N VAL A 92 -16.84 -9.37 -2.35
CA VAL A 92 -17.13 -7.93 -2.45
C VAL A 92 -17.27 -7.31 -1.06
N SER A 93 -18.01 -7.96 -0.15
CA SER A 93 -18.13 -7.52 1.25
C SER A 93 -16.75 -7.35 1.91
N LYS A 94 -15.90 -8.38 1.84
CA LYS A 94 -14.57 -8.36 2.45
C LYS A 94 -13.64 -7.33 1.83
N ILE A 95 -13.71 -7.10 0.52
CA ILE A 95 -12.92 -6.07 -0.15
C ILE A 95 -13.36 -4.66 0.29
N LEU A 96 -14.67 -4.40 0.34
CA LEU A 96 -15.19 -3.11 0.80
C LEU A 96 -14.85 -2.85 2.27
N ASP A 97 -15.00 -3.86 3.14
CA ASP A 97 -14.63 -3.75 4.56
C ASP A 97 -13.14 -3.47 4.73
N ASN A 98 -12.28 -4.17 3.99
CA ASN A 98 -10.83 -4.01 4.14
C ASN A 98 -10.33 -2.68 3.55
N MET A 99 -10.76 -2.32 2.34
CA MET A 99 -10.16 -1.23 1.56
C MET A 99 -10.94 0.09 1.64
N GLU A 100 -12.24 0.09 1.35
CA GLU A 100 -13.00 1.36 1.28
C GLU A 100 -13.47 1.83 2.66
N ILE A 101 -13.68 0.91 3.60
CA ILE A 101 -14.11 1.22 4.97
C ILE A 101 -12.92 1.22 5.92
N GLY A 102 -12.35 0.04 6.20
CA GLY A 102 -11.42 -0.15 7.31
C GLY A 102 -10.13 0.63 7.18
N HIS A 103 -9.46 0.51 6.03
CA HIS A 103 -8.29 1.31 5.71
C HIS A 103 -8.56 2.82 5.86
N ASN A 104 -9.60 3.32 5.19
CA ASN A 104 -9.94 4.75 5.14
C ASN A 104 -10.34 5.31 6.52
N VAL A 105 -11.17 4.59 7.27
CA VAL A 105 -11.57 4.98 8.63
C VAL A 105 -10.36 4.99 9.57
N MET A 106 -9.48 3.99 9.51
CA MET A 106 -8.29 3.94 10.37
C MET A 106 -7.27 5.03 10.04
N HIS A 107 -7.24 5.54 8.81
CA HIS A 107 -6.48 6.75 8.43
C HIS A 107 -7.06 8.06 8.99
N GLY A 108 -8.21 8.02 9.67
CA GLY A 108 -8.82 9.22 10.27
C GLY A 108 -9.67 10.02 9.30
N GLN A 109 -9.92 9.51 8.08
CA GLN A 109 -10.62 10.24 7.03
C GLN A 109 -12.05 10.67 7.39
N TYR A 110 -12.66 10.01 8.37
CA TYR A 110 -14.01 10.30 8.85
C TYR A 110 -14.06 10.81 10.31
N ASP A 111 -12.91 11.08 10.94
CA ASP A 111 -12.86 11.52 12.35
C ASP A 111 -13.56 12.87 12.58
N TRP A 112 -13.60 13.73 11.56
CA TRP A 112 -14.31 15.00 11.58
C TRP A 112 -15.83 14.83 11.82
N MET A 113 -16.41 13.67 11.48
CA MET A 113 -17.82 13.37 11.72
C MET A 113 -18.14 13.16 13.20
N ARG A 114 -17.12 12.84 14.03
CA ARG A 114 -17.27 12.50 15.46
C ARG A 114 -18.24 11.34 15.73
N GLU A 115 -18.38 10.43 14.77
CA GLU A 115 -19.23 9.24 14.89
C GLU A 115 -18.39 8.09 15.49
N PRO A 116 -18.76 7.53 16.66
CA PRO A 116 -17.94 6.54 17.34
C PRO A 116 -17.62 5.28 16.52
N GLU A 117 -18.57 4.85 15.69
CA GLU A 117 -18.45 3.66 14.83
C GLU A 117 -17.53 3.86 13.61
N LEU A 118 -17.21 5.12 13.26
CA LEU A 118 -16.37 5.48 12.11
C LEU A 118 -15.17 6.33 12.55
N ASN A 119 -14.74 6.16 13.79
CA ASN A 119 -13.58 6.86 14.34
C ASN A 119 -12.32 5.98 14.30
N SER A 120 -11.22 6.51 13.78
CA SER A 120 -9.94 5.83 13.60
C SER A 120 -9.39 5.15 14.84
N ARG A 121 -9.66 5.72 16.03
CA ARG A 121 -9.14 5.22 17.32
C ARG A 121 -9.89 3.99 17.82
N ASN A 122 -11.17 3.87 17.46
CA ASN A 122 -12.07 2.83 17.97
C ASN A 122 -12.40 1.78 16.92
N PHE A 123 -12.18 2.08 15.63
CA PHE A 123 -12.52 1.20 14.54
C PHE A 123 -11.69 -0.08 14.57
N GLU A 124 -12.35 -1.20 14.29
CA GLU A 124 -11.72 -2.51 14.10
C GLU A 124 -12.31 -3.20 12.87
N TRP A 125 -11.46 -3.44 11.88
CA TRP A 125 -11.81 -4.05 10.59
C TRP A 125 -11.84 -5.57 10.61
N ASP A 126 -12.38 -6.16 9.54
CA ASP A 126 -12.52 -7.60 9.37
C ASP A 126 -11.26 -8.30 8.84
N THR A 127 -10.13 -8.14 9.54
CA THR A 127 -8.88 -8.83 9.20
C THR A 127 -8.19 -9.40 10.45
N VAL A 128 -7.10 -10.15 10.26
CA VAL A 128 -6.28 -10.66 11.37
C VAL A 128 -5.29 -9.64 11.94
N CYS A 129 -4.99 -8.55 11.21
CA CYS A 129 -4.13 -7.47 11.68
C CYS A 129 -4.91 -6.56 12.66
N PRO A 130 -4.44 -6.36 13.90
CA PRO A 130 -5.05 -5.40 14.83
C PRO A 130 -4.99 -3.96 14.31
N ALA A 131 -6.01 -3.16 14.61
CA ALA A 131 -6.09 -1.78 14.12
C ALA A 131 -5.00 -0.86 14.71
N ASP A 132 -4.57 -1.09 15.95
CA ASP A 132 -3.48 -0.35 16.59
C ASP A 132 -2.14 -0.59 15.91
N GLN A 133 -1.87 -1.84 15.52
CA GLN A 133 -0.71 -2.19 14.70
C GLN A 133 -0.77 -1.48 13.35
N TRP A 134 -1.89 -1.57 12.63
CA TRP A 134 -2.03 -0.91 11.32
C TRP A 134 -1.75 0.59 11.40
N ARG A 135 -2.28 1.27 12.43
CA ARG A 135 -2.02 2.71 12.66
C ARG A 135 -0.55 3.01 12.95
N HIS A 136 0.19 2.09 13.56
CA HIS A 136 1.62 2.27 13.79
C HIS A 136 2.44 1.96 12.53
N SER A 137 2.31 0.74 12.00
CA SER A 137 3.14 0.24 10.92
C SER A 137 2.88 0.98 9.61
N HIS A 138 1.61 1.16 9.25
CA HIS A 138 1.24 1.76 7.98
C HIS A 138 1.03 3.28 8.13
N ASN A 139 0.10 3.71 8.99
CA ASN A 139 -0.26 5.14 9.04
C ASN A 139 0.87 6.03 9.57
N PHE A 140 1.69 5.56 10.51
CA PHE A 140 2.82 6.33 11.00
C PHE A 140 4.09 6.02 10.22
N LEU A 141 4.63 4.79 10.28
CA LEU A 141 5.94 4.50 9.69
C LEU A 141 5.91 4.66 8.17
N HIS A 142 5.02 3.95 7.47
CA HIS A 142 5.00 3.97 6.02
C HIS A 142 4.63 5.35 5.45
N HIS A 143 3.59 6.04 5.94
CA HIS A 143 3.23 7.38 5.42
C HIS A 143 4.23 8.47 5.79
N THR A 144 4.94 8.34 6.91
CA THR A 144 6.03 9.29 7.25
C THR A 144 7.24 9.04 6.37
N TYR A 145 7.65 7.78 6.22
CA TYR A 145 8.94 7.40 5.63
C TYR A 145 8.83 6.74 4.25
N THR A 146 7.72 6.94 3.52
CA THR A 146 7.38 6.22 2.28
C THR A 146 8.57 6.02 1.35
N ASN A 147 8.85 4.75 1.04
CA ASN A 147 9.95 4.26 0.21
C ASN A 147 11.37 4.71 0.62
N ILE A 148 11.58 5.17 1.86
CA ILE A 148 12.93 5.40 2.40
C ILE A 148 13.52 4.06 2.83
N LEU A 149 14.57 3.62 2.17
CA LEU A 149 15.22 2.34 2.42
C LEU A 149 15.77 2.28 3.84
N GLY A 150 15.40 1.22 4.57
CA GLY A 150 15.80 1.03 5.98
C GLY A 150 14.83 1.63 7.00
N MET A 151 13.98 2.56 6.58
CA MET A 151 12.96 3.22 7.43
C MET A 151 11.55 2.73 7.12
N ASP A 152 11.20 2.61 5.82
CA ASP A 152 9.92 2.06 5.38
C ASP A 152 9.99 0.54 5.26
N ARG A 153 9.27 -0.13 6.15
CA ARG A 153 9.19 -1.60 6.18
C ARG A 153 8.26 -2.16 5.11
N ASP A 154 7.38 -1.35 4.53
CA ASP A 154 6.49 -1.80 3.45
C ASP A 154 7.29 -2.07 2.17
N VAL A 155 8.53 -1.55 2.05
CA VAL A 155 9.50 -1.92 1.01
C VAL A 155 9.90 -3.39 1.16
N GLY A 156 9.13 -4.26 0.50
CA GLY A 156 9.34 -5.69 0.48
C GLY A 156 8.89 -6.44 1.73
N TYR A 157 8.24 -5.79 2.69
CA TYR A 157 7.65 -6.42 3.89
C TYR A 157 8.65 -7.26 4.71
N GLY A 158 9.94 -6.91 4.66
CA GLY A 158 11.02 -7.65 5.33
C GLY A 158 11.38 -9.01 4.73
N ILE A 159 10.63 -9.51 3.72
CA ILE A 159 10.83 -10.83 3.12
C ILE A 159 11.20 -10.78 1.64
N LEU A 160 10.87 -9.69 0.95
CA LEU A 160 11.15 -9.48 -0.46
C LEU A 160 12.26 -8.46 -0.66
N ARG A 161 13.07 -8.68 -1.69
CA ARG A 161 13.92 -7.62 -2.26
C ARG A 161 13.11 -6.85 -3.30
N MET A 162 12.85 -5.59 -3.04
CA MET A 162 12.03 -4.69 -3.87
C MET A 162 12.80 -3.48 -4.40
N ASP A 163 14.07 -3.32 -4.00
CA ASP A 163 14.94 -2.26 -4.48
C ASP A 163 16.35 -2.77 -4.87
N PRO A 164 16.97 -2.28 -5.96
CA PRO A 164 18.35 -2.61 -6.33
C PRO A 164 19.39 -2.30 -5.25
N ALA A 165 19.23 -1.22 -4.49
CA ALA A 165 20.17 -0.80 -3.44
C ALA A 165 20.15 -1.74 -2.22
N GLN A 166 19.10 -2.56 -2.05
CA GLN A 166 19.11 -3.62 -1.05
C GLN A 166 20.17 -4.67 -1.42
N ARG A 167 21.08 -4.96 -0.48
CA ARG A 167 22.13 -5.97 -0.65
C ARG A 167 21.51 -7.33 -1.00
N TRP A 168 21.95 -7.91 -2.12
CA TRP A 168 21.47 -9.22 -2.55
C TRP A 168 22.07 -10.38 -1.72
N HIS A 169 21.27 -11.41 -1.50
CA HIS A 169 21.62 -12.67 -0.82
C HIS A 169 20.91 -13.84 -1.56
N PRO A 170 21.48 -15.07 -1.61
CA PRO A 170 20.86 -16.22 -2.29
C PRO A 170 19.43 -16.55 -1.84
N TYR A 171 19.04 -16.15 -0.63
CA TYR A 171 17.65 -16.19 -0.15
C TYR A 171 16.67 -15.56 -1.14
N TYR A 172 17.04 -14.45 -1.79
CA TYR A 172 16.17 -13.75 -2.73
C TYR A 172 15.95 -14.50 -4.04
N LEU A 173 16.63 -15.62 -4.32
CA LEU A 173 16.21 -16.50 -5.41
C LEU A 173 14.76 -16.98 -5.22
N GLY A 174 14.28 -17.01 -3.97
CA GLY A 174 12.89 -17.31 -3.61
C GLY A 174 11.90 -16.16 -3.75
N ASN A 175 12.32 -14.93 -4.13
CA ASN A 175 11.45 -13.74 -4.19
C ASN A 175 10.08 -14.03 -4.84
N PRO A 176 9.99 -14.68 -6.02
CA PRO A 176 8.69 -14.95 -6.66
C PRO A 176 7.80 -15.90 -5.86
N VAL A 177 8.40 -16.89 -5.19
CA VAL A 177 7.69 -17.85 -4.34
C VAL A 177 7.20 -17.16 -3.07
N TYR A 178 8.04 -16.35 -2.43
CA TYR A 178 7.69 -15.61 -1.23
C TYR A 178 6.61 -14.56 -1.51
N ALA A 179 6.70 -13.86 -2.64
CA ALA A 179 5.69 -12.90 -3.09
C ALA A 179 4.36 -13.61 -3.39
N THR A 180 4.40 -14.81 -3.99
CA THR A 180 3.18 -15.61 -4.22
C THR A 180 2.55 -16.04 -2.90
N ALA A 181 3.36 -16.55 -1.96
CA ALA A 181 2.87 -16.92 -0.64
C ALA A 181 2.27 -15.72 0.11
N LEU A 182 2.95 -14.57 0.07
CA LEU A 182 2.47 -13.32 0.64
C LEU A 182 1.15 -12.87 0.00
N MET A 183 1.02 -12.94 -1.33
CA MET A 183 -0.22 -12.60 -2.04
C MET A 183 -1.40 -13.48 -1.60
N LEU A 184 -1.20 -14.79 -1.45
CA LEU A 184 -2.25 -15.71 -1.04
C LEU A 184 -2.64 -15.55 0.44
N LEU A 185 -1.67 -15.17 1.28
CA LEU A 185 -1.80 -15.04 2.74
C LEU A 185 -1.69 -13.57 3.21
N PHE A 186 -2.07 -12.61 2.37
CA PHE A 186 -1.69 -11.21 2.54
C PHE A 186 -2.06 -10.63 3.91
N GLU A 187 -3.26 -10.89 4.40
CA GLU A 187 -3.68 -10.43 5.73
C GLU A 187 -2.78 -10.93 6.88
N TRP A 188 -2.26 -12.15 6.76
CA TRP A 188 -1.38 -12.77 7.75
C TRP A 188 0.02 -12.21 7.63
N GLY A 189 0.47 -11.93 6.41
CA GLY A 189 1.70 -11.20 6.14
C GLY A 189 1.69 -9.81 6.77
N VAL A 190 0.62 -9.04 6.56
CA VAL A 190 0.42 -7.72 7.18
C VAL A 190 0.41 -7.82 8.71
N MET A 191 -0.28 -8.80 9.28
CA MET A 191 -0.28 -9.00 10.75
C MET A 191 1.13 -9.32 11.30
N LEU A 192 1.93 -10.13 10.59
CA LEU A 192 3.25 -10.54 11.06
C LEU A 192 4.36 -9.52 10.72
N HIS A 193 4.07 -8.53 9.89
CA HIS A 193 5.04 -7.55 9.39
C HIS A 193 5.72 -6.74 10.51
N ASP A 194 4.96 -6.38 11.54
CA ASP A 194 5.43 -5.61 12.71
C ASP A 194 6.17 -6.46 13.74
N ALA A 195 6.30 -7.78 13.50
CA ALA A 195 7.17 -8.64 14.29
C ALA A 195 8.65 -8.29 14.12
N GLU A 196 9.00 -7.69 12.98
CA GLU A 196 10.38 -7.36 12.60
C GLU A 196 11.35 -8.51 12.84
N VAL A 197 10.98 -9.70 12.36
CA VAL A 197 11.73 -10.93 12.63
C VAL A 197 13.20 -10.79 12.22
N GLU A 198 13.48 -10.07 11.13
CA GLU A 198 14.83 -9.76 10.69
C GLU A 198 15.60 -8.87 11.68
N ASN A 199 14.96 -7.92 12.35
CA ASN A 199 15.57 -7.11 13.42
C ASN A 199 15.82 -7.95 14.67
N VAL A 200 14.92 -8.90 14.96
CA VAL A 200 15.10 -9.84 16.06
C VAL A 200 16.28 -10.79 15.79
N VAL A 201 16.39 -11.33 14.57
CA VAL A 201 17.51 -12.18 14.14
C VAL A 201 18.81 -11.39 14.09
N ALA A 202 18.78 -10.12 13.69
CA ALA A 202 19.93 -9.21 13.70
C ALA A 202 20.30 -8.70 15.10
N GLY A 203 19.53 -9.04 16.15
CA GLY A 203 19.77 -8.60 17.52
C GLY A 203 19.43 -7.13 17.81
N LYS A 204 18.75 -6.45 16.88
CA LYS A 204 18.27 -5.06 17.03
C LYS A 204 16.98 -4.94 17.85
N ARG A 205 16.23 -6.04 17.99
CA ARG A 205 14.99 -6.13 18.76
C ARG A 205 14.95 -7.39 19.61
N SER A 206 14.37 -7.34 20.81
CA SER A 206 14.22 -8.52 21.65
C SER A 206 12.93 -9.28 21.34
N TRP A 207 12.96 -10.60 21.44
CA TRP A 207 11.74 -11.42 21.49
C TRP A 207 10.77 -10.98 22.58
N ARG A 208 11.26 -10.37 23.68
CA ARG A 208 10.41 -9.82 24.73
C ARG A 208 9.51 -8.69 24.25
N ASP A 209 9.96 -7.93 23.26
CA ASP A 209 9.21 -6.81 22.67
C ASP A 209 8.14 -7.28 21.67
N VAL A 210 8.24 -8.54 21.21
CA VAL A 210 7.29 -9.17 20.28
C VAL A 210 6.15 -9.85 21.04
N ILE A 211 6.39 -10.34 22.26
CA ILE A 211 5.39 -11.06 23.07
C ILE A 211 4.07 -10.29 23.25
N PRO A 212 4.07 -8.98 23.59
CA PRO A 212 2.83 -8.22 23.72
C PRO A 212 2.04 -8.15 22.41
N LEU A 213 2.73 -7.92 21.28
CA LEU A 213 2.12 -7.90 19.95
C LEU A 213 1.50 -9.26 19.60
N ALA A 214 2.25 -10.34 19.84
CA ALA A 214 1.78 -11.71 19.60
C ALA A 214 0.49 -12.07 20.37
N ARG A 215 0.28 -11.51 21.56
CA ARG A 215 -0.99 -11.67 22.29
C ARG A 215 -2.15 -10.94 21.61
N GLY A 216 -1.89 -9.74 21.07
CA GLY A 216 -2.86 -8.99 20.26
C GLY A 216 -3.24 -9.76 19.00
N TRP A 217 -2.23 -10.22 18.25
CA TRP A 217 -2.39 -11.06 17.05
C TRP A 217 -3.21 -12.30 17.36
N TRP A 218 -2.82 -13.07 18.39
CA TRP A 218 -3.55 -14.29 18.77
C TRP A 218 -5.02 -14.00 19.09
N ARG A 219 -5.31 -12.93 19.82
CA ARG A 219 -6.70 -12.56 20.16
C ARG A 219 -7.51 -12.26 18.90
N LYS A 220 -6.96 -11.43 18.01
CA LYS A 220 -7.61 -11.02 16.76
C LYS A 220 -7.76 -12.20 15.79
N ALA A 221 -6.66 -12.91 15.51
CA ALA A 221 -6.62 -14.08 14.64
C ALA A 221 -7.55 -15.20 15.13
N ARG A 222 -7.56 -15.50 16.43
CA ARG A 222 -8.50 -16.49 17.00
C ARG A 222 -9.95 -16.10 16.76
N GLY A 223 -10.30 -14.82 16.96
CA GLY A 223 -11.64 -14.32 16.70
C GLY A 223 -12.05 -14.52 15.24
N GLN A 224 -11.17 -14.14 14.31
CA GLN A 224 -11.42 -14.31 12.87
C GLN A 224 -11.51 -15.76 12.45
N VAL A 225 -10.61 -16.61 12.94
CA VAL A 225 -10.60 -18.04 12.61
C VAL A 225 -11.85 -18.75 13.15
N ILE A 226 -12.23 -18.47 14.40
CA ILE A 226 -13.46 -19.01 14.98
C ILE A 226 -14.66 -18.54 14.16
N LYS A 227 -14.73 -17.25 13.82
CA LYS A 227 -15.86 -16.69 13.06
C LYS A 227 -15.99 -17.36 11.68
N ASP A 228 -14.97 -17.26 10.84
CA ASP A 228 -15.05 -17.66 9.43
C ASP A 228 -14.89 -19.17 9.20
N TYR A 229 -14.14 -19.89 10.04
CA TYR A 229 -13.84 -21.31 9.80
C TYR A 229 -14.50 -22.28 10.78
N VAL A 230 -15.18 -21.77 11.82
CA VAL A 230 -15.89 -22.61 12.80
C VAL A 230 -17.35 -22.21 12.93
N ALA A 231 -17.64 -21.00 13.40
CA ALA A 231 -18.99 -20.54 13.72
C ALA A 231 -19.90 -20.55 12.49
N PHE A 232 -19.55 -19.85 11.41
CA PHE A 232 -20.41 -19.82 10.21
C PHE A 232 -20.57 -21.18 9.54
N PRO A 233 -19.50 -21.98 9.35
CA PRO A 233 -19.65 -23.36 8.88
C PRO A 233 -20.57 -24.21 9.77
N LEU A 234 -20.43 -24.15 11.10
CA LEU A 234 -21.31 -24.89 12.02
C LEU A 234 -22.76 -24.42 11.94
N LEU A 235 -23.00 -23.10 11.86
CA LEU A 235 -24.33 -22.53 11.68
C LEU A 235 -25.01 -23.01 10.40
N SER A 236 -24.23 -23.34 9.36
CA SER A 236 -24.75 -23.83 8.09
C SER A 236 -25.10 -25.34 8.09
N GLY A 237 -24.86 -26.05 9.21
CA GLY A 237 -25.28 -27.44 9.40
C GLY A 237 -24.71 -28.39 8.33
N PRO A 238 -25.54 -29.09 7.53
CA PRO A 238 -25.07 -29.96 6.45
C PRO A 238 -24.19 -29.24 5.42
N MET A 239 -24.31 -27.91 5.32
CA MET A 239 -23.52 -27.07 4.42
C MET A 239 -22.16 -26.65 4.99
N PHE A 240 -21.71 -27.29 6.07
CA PHE A 240 -20.44 -26.99 6.73
C PHE A 240 -19.27 -26.86 5.75
N VAL A 241 -19.04 -27.88 4.92
CA VAL A 241 -17.88 -27.91 4.00
C VAL A 241 -17.99 -26.84 2.91
N PRO A 242 -19.13 -26.70 2.19
CA PRO A 242 -19.27 -25.62 1.21
C PRO A 242 -19.14 -24.21 1.81
N THR A 243 -19.68 -23.97 3.01
CA THR A 243 -19.52 -22.68 3.71
C THR A 243 -18.08 -22.43 4.11
N LEU A 244 -17.38 -23.45 4.65
CA LEU A 244 -15.97 -23.37 5.00
C LEU A 244 -15.11 -23.00 3.79
N LEU A 245 -15.29 -23.71 2.68
CA LEU A 245 -14.57 -23.46 1.43
C LEU A 245 -14.95 -22.11 0.83
N GLY A 246 -16.21 -21.69 0.95
CA GLY A 246 -16.68 -20.39 0.48
C GLY A 246 -16.04 -19.22 1.23
N ASN A 247 -15.95 -19.33 2.56
CA ASN A 247 -15.26 -18.34 3.40
C ASN A 247 -13.76 -18.28 3.10
N ALA A 248 -13.12 -19.44 2.91
CA ALA A 248 -11.71 -19.52 2.51
C ALA A 248 -11.48 -18.87 1.13
N ALA A 249 -12.34 -19.16 0.16
CA ALA A 249 -12.26 -18.58 -1.18
C ALA A 249 -12.46 -17.06 -1.16
N ALA A 250 -13.42 -16.54 -0.38
CA ALA A 250 -13.63 -15.09 -0.27
C ALA A 250 -12.45 -14.37 0.38
N ASN A 251 -11.84 -14.96 1.42
CA ASN A 251 -10.61 -14.41 2.00
C ASN A 251 -9.43 -14.45 1.02
N LEU A 252 -9.29 -15.53 0.25
CA LEU A 252 -8.28 -15.65 -0.80
C LEU A 252 -8.44 -14.57 -1.88
N VAL A 253 -9.66 -14.35 -2.38
CA VAL A 253 -9.95 -13.29 -3.36
C VAL A 253 -9.55 -11.93 -2.81
N ARG A 254 -9.94 -11.62 -1.56
CA ARG A 254 -9.56 -10.36 -0.91
C ARG A 254 -8.05 -10.23 -0.75
N ASN A 255 -7.33 -11.28 -0.35
CA ASN A 255 -5.87 -11.25 -0.20
C ASN A 255 -5.16 -10.96 -1.53
N VAL A 256 -5.53 -11.67 -2.59
CA VAL A 256 -4.97 -11.46 -3.94
C VAL A 256 -5.27 -10.03 -4.42
N TRP A 257 -6.49 -9.55 -4.21
CA TRP A 257 -6.91 -8.20 -4.60
C TRP A 257 -6.13 -7.12 -3.83
N ALA A 258 -6.13 -7.17 -2.50
CA ALA A 258 -5.44 -6.19 -1.66
C ALA A 258 -3.93 -6.14 -1.93
N PHE A 259 -3.27 -7.31 -2.04
CA PHE A 259 -1.87 -7.40 -2.45
C PHE A 259 -1.63 -6.71 -3.79
N SER A 260 -2.47 -7.01 -4.79
CA SER A 260 -2.31 -6.47 -6.15
C SER A 260 -2.43 -4.94 -6.16
N ILE A 261 -3.43 -4.38 -5.47
CA ILE A 261 -3.61 -2.92 -5.43
C ILE A 261 -2.47 -2.24 -4.67
N ILE A 262 -2.14 -2.71 -3.46
CA ILE A 262 -1.13 -2.06 -2.59
C ILE A 262 0.26 -2.13 -3.22
N PHE A 263 0.66 -3.28 -3.77
CA PHE A 263 1.98 -3.39 -4.41
C PHE A 263 2.08 -2.55 -5.69
N CYS A 264 1.00 -2.44 -6.46
CA CYS A 264 0.96 -1.56 -7.63
C CYS A 264 1.00 -0.08 -7.26
N GLY A 265 0.68 0.29 -6.02
CA GLY A 265 0.83 1.65 -5.51
C GLY A 265 2.28 2.07 -5.28
N HIS A 266 3.19 1.14 -4.98
CA HIS A 266 4.54 1.45 -4.47
C HIS A 266 5.71 0.88 -5.25
N PHE A 267 5.51 -0.18 -6.02
CA PHE A 267 6.61 -0.90 -6.67
C PHE A 267 6.59 -1.01 -8.20
N PRO A 268 5.64 -0.43 -8.96
CA PRO A 268 5.73 -0.53 -10.40
C PRO A 268 6.91 0.27 -10.97
N SER A 269 7.20 0.04 -12.25
CA SER A 269 8.20 0.85 -12.97
C SER A 269 7.87 2.34 -12.86
N GLY A 270 8.89 3.16 -12.64
CA GLY A 270 8.75 4.61 -12.47
C GLY A 270 8.51 5.10 -11.04
N VAL A 271 8.29 4.20 -10.07
CA VAL A 271 8.28 4.57 -8.64
C VAL A 271 9.69 4.54 -8.06
N GLN A 272 10.02 5.58 -7.30
CA GLN A 272 11.35 5.79 -6.72
C GLN A 272 11.42 5.30 -5.27
N SER A 273 12.63 4.93 -4.87
CA SER A 273 13.04 4.73 -3.48
C SER A 273 14.09 5.76 -3.12
N PHE A 274 14.23 6.03 -1.83
CA PHE A 274 15.08 7.10 -1.31
C PHE A 274 16.00 6.57 -0.20
N THR A 275 17.14 7.21 0.01
CA THR A 275 17.99 6.96 1.19
C THR A 275 17.63 7.88 2.35
N GLU A 276 18.07 7.52 3.56
CA GLU A 276 17.92 8.38 4.74
C GLU A 276 18.66 9.71 4.55
N GLU A 277 19.83 9.70 3.90
CA GLU A 277 20.60 10.91 3.63
C GLU A 277 19.91 11.83 2.61
N GLU A 278 19.28 11.26 1.58
CA GLU A 278 18.50 12.00 0.59
C GLU A 278 17.28 12.67 1.20
N THR A 279 16.78 12.21 2.34
CA THR A 279 15.56 12.73 2.98
C THR A 279 15.82 13.42 4.32
N ALA A 280 17.08 13.48 4.73
CA ALA A 280 17.48 14.18 5.95
C ALA A 280 17.07 15.66 5.89
N HIS A 281 16.34 16.10 6.93
CA HIS A 281 15.85 17.47 7.09
C HIS A 281 14.94 17.97 5.95
N GLU A 282 14.19 17.07 5.31
CA GLU A 282 13.24 17.46 4.27
C GLU A 282 12.24 18.52 4.77
N THR A 283 12.04 19.54 3.94
CA THR A 283 10.95 20.48 4.08
C THR A 283 9.62 19.83 3.69
N ARG A 284 8.50 20.47 4.03
CA ARG A 284 7.18 19.98 3.66
C ARG A 284 6.97 19.82 2.14
N GLY A 285 7.53 20.73 1.35
CA GLY A 285 7.49 20.62 -0.12
C GLY A 285 8.31 19.43 -0.63
N GLU A 286 9.50 19.19 -0.06
CA GLU A 286 10.33 18.03 -0.39
C GLU A 286 9.64 16.72 -0.02
N TRP A 287 8.99 16.67 1.15
CA TRP A 287 8.15 15.55 1.56
C TRP A 287 7.05 15.27 0.54
N TYR A 288 6.33 16.30 0.08
CA TYR A 288 5.29 16.14 -0.95
C TYR A 288 5.83 15.60 -2.28
N VAL A 289 6.96 16.13 -2.75
CA VAL A 289 7.61 15.64 -3.97
C VAL A 289 8.01 14.17 -3.79
N ARG A 290 8.58 13.79 -2.64
CA ARG A 290 8.93 12.41 -2.34
C ARG A 290 7.71 11.48 -2.35
N GLN A 291 6.63 11.87 -1.68
CA GLN A 291 5.38 11.09 -1.65
C GLN A 291 4.85 10.82 -3.07
N LEU A 292 4.92 11.83 -3.93
CA LEU A 292 4.50 11.75 -5.32
C LEU A 292 5.37 10.80 -6.17
N LEU A 293 6.68 10.90 -6.02
CA LEU A 293 7.65 10.06 -6.73
C LEU A 293 7.71 8.62 -6.20
N GLY A 294 7.37 8.43 -4.92
CA GLY A 294 7.31 7.15 -4.22
C GLY A 294 6.00 6.38 -4.40
N SER A 295 5.08 6.87 -5.25
CA SER A 295 3.78 6.24 -5.46
C SER A 295 3.33 6.25 -6.93
N ALA A 296 2.38 5.38 -7.26
CA ALA A 296 1.83 5.25 -8.60
C ALA A 296 0.33 4.98 -8.57
N ASN A 297 -0.37 5.58 -9.53
CA ASN A 297 -1.81 5.44 -9.69
C ASN A 297 -2.17 4.30 -10.66
N ILE A 298 -3.41 3.84 -10.53
CA ILE A 298 -4.04 2.82 -11.37
C ILE A 298 -5.28 3.43 -12.03
N THR A 299 -5.33 3.42 -13.36
CA THR A 299 -6.53 3.84 -14.10
C THR A 299 -7.66 2.82 -13.96
N GLY A 300 -8.90 3.30 -13.92
CA GLY A 300 -10.05 2.42 -13.86
C GLY A 300 -11.39 3.15 -13.94
N THR A 301 -12.46 2.38 -13.73
CA THR A 301 -13.83 2.89 -13.66
C THR A 301 -14.17 3.33 -12.24
N PRO A 302 -15.28 4.07 -12.02
CA PRO A 302 -15.71 4.44 -10.67
C PRO A 302 -15.90 3.23 -9.74
N LEU A 303 -16.41 2.10 -10.26
CA LEU A 303 -16.52 0.87 -9.49
C LEU A 303 -15.14 0.31 -9.11
N PHE A 304 -14.17 0.34 -10.03
CA PHE A 304 -12.80 -0.10 -9.73
C PHE A 304 -12.19 0.75 -8.60
N HIS A 305 -12.35 2.08 -8.65
CA HIS A 305 -11.86 2.97 -7.61
C HIS A 305 -12.45 2.62 -6.24
N ILE A 306 -13.77 2.42 -6.14
CA ILE A 306 -14.43 1.97 -4.90
C ILE A 306 -13.91 0.60 -4.44
N MET A 307 -13.79 -0.37 -5.35
CA MET A 307 -13.29 -1.71 -5.00
C MET A 307 -11.82 -1.70 -4.58
N SER A 308 -11.05 -0.68 -4.97
CA SER A 308 -9.67 -0.47 -4.54
C SER A 308 -9.55 0.32 -3.24
N GLY A 309 -10.65 0.74 -2.60
CA GLY A 309 -10.57 1.67 -1.46
C GLY A 309 -10.12 3.07 -1.85
N ASN A 310 -10.25 3.41 -3.14
CA ASN A 310 -9.60 4.53 -3.83
C ASN A 310 -8.06 4.52 -3.80
N LEU A 311 -7.40 3.43 -3.38
CA LEU A 311 -5.94 3.24 -3.49
C LEU A 311 -5.45 3.14 -4.95
N SER A 312 -6.36 3.07 -5.92
CA SER A 312 -6.04 3.39 -7.30
C SER A 312 -5.48 4.81 -7.50
N HIS A 313 -5.69 5.71 -6.54
CA HIS A 313 -5.16 7.07 -6.46
C HIS A 313 -4.09 7.15 -5.36
N GLN A 314 -3.09 6.27 -5.41
CA GLN A 314 -2.02 6.16 -4.41
C GLN A 314 -1.24 7.48 -4.25
N ILE A 315 -1.02 8.24 -5.33
CA ILE A 315 -0.38 9.55 -5.25
C ILE A 315 -1.19 10.47 -4.32
N GLU A 316 -2.48 10.63 -4.59
CA GLU A 316 -3.37 11.45 -3.77
C GLU A 316 -3.47 10.93 -2.33
N HIS A 317 -3.50 9.60 -2.17
CA HIS A 317 -3.51 8.98 -0.85
C HIS A 317 -2.27 9.32 -0.05
N HIS A 318 -1.08 9.33 -0.65
CA HIS A 318 0.17 9.65 0.03
C HIS A 318 0.34 11.15 0.30
N LEU A 319 -0.18 12.00 -0.58
CA LEU A 319 -0.20 13.45 -0.35
C LEU A 319 -1.19 13.81 0.78
N PHE A 320 -2.34 13.13 0.85
CA PHE A 320 -3.46 13.49 1.70
C PHE A 320 -4.15 12.28 2.37
N PRO A 321 -3.43 11.47 3.16
CA PRO A 321 -3.94 10.17 3.65
C PRO A 321 -5.17 10.30 4.54
N ASP A 322 -5.35 11.47 5.16
CA ASP A 322 -6.41 11.81 6.10
C ASP A 322 -7.63 12.50 5.46
N LEU A 323 -7.67 12.66 4.13
CA LEU A 323 -8.88 13.09 3.41
C LEU A 323 -9.74 11.89 3.00
N PRO A 324 -11.10 12.01 3.00
CA PRO A 324 -11.97 10.96 2.48
C PRO A 324 -11.56 10.50 1.08
N ALA A 325 -11.20 9.22 0.96
CA ALA A 325 -10.57 8.69 -0.24
C ALA A 325 -11.45 8.79 -1.50
N HIS A 326 -12.78 8.83 -1.32
CA HIS A 326 -13.71 9.06 -2.43
C HIS A 326 -13.57 10.46 -3.09
N ARG A 327 -12.81 11.37 -2.48
CA ARG A 327 -12.45 12.69 -3.04
C ARG A 327 -11.21 12.65 -3.92
N TYR A 328 -10.36 11.62 -3.82
CA TYR A 328 -9.14 11.53 -4.62
C TYR A 328 -9.39 11.63 -6.14
N PRO A 329 -10.47 11.05 -6.72
CA PRO A 329 -10.77 11.27 -8.13
C PRO A 329 -11.00 12.74 -8.52
N GLU A 330 -11.46 13.59 -7.60
CA GLU A 330 -11.64 15.04 -7.79
C GLU A 330 -10.33 15.81 -7.65
N LEU A 331 -9.39 15.30 -6.83
CA LEU A 331 -8.08 15.92 -6.58
C LEU A 331 -7.05 15.56 -7.66
N ALA A 332 -7.10 14.33 -8.16
CA ALA A 332 -6.12 13.78 -9.11
C ALA A 332 -5.86 14.66 -10.35
N PRO A 333 -6.87 15.28 -11.00
CA PRO A 333 -6.62 16.19 -12.12
C PRO A 333 -5.82 17.44 -11.72
N GLN A 334 -6.05 17.98 -10.51
CA GLN A 334 -5.35 19.18 -10.01
C GLN A 334 -3.90 18.84 -9.62
N VAL A 335 -3.68 17.69 -8.99
CA VAL A 335 -2.33 17.19 -8.68
C VAL A 335 -1.55 16.93 -9.97
N ARG A 336 -2.19 16.31 -10.97
CA ARG A 336 -1.59 16.07 -12.28
C ARG A 336 -1.20 17.37 -12.98
N GLU A 337 -2.08 18.37 -12.98
CA GLU A 337 -1.79 19.68 -13.57
C GLU A 337 -0.58 20.33 -12.89
N LEU A 338 -0.51 20.28 -11.56
CA LEU A 338 0.65 20.74 -10.80
C LEU A 338 1.92 20.01 -11.23
N CYS A 339 1.89 18.67 -11.37
CA CYS A 339 3.04 17.91 -11.86
C CYS A 339 3.49 18.36 -13.25
N GLU A 340 2.54 18.56 -14.17
CA GLU A 340 2.83 18.99 -15.55
C GLU A 340 3.51 20.38 -15.56
N ARG A 341 3.06 21.33 -14.72
CA ARG A 341 3.69 22.66 -14.62
C ARG A 341 5.12 22.63 -14.11
N HIS A 342 5.45 21.70 -13.22
CA HIS A 342 6.78 21.56 -12.64
C HIS A 342 7.65 20.50 -13.32
N GLY A 343 7.15 19.86 -14.38
CA GLY A 343 7.85 18.78 -15.09
C GLY A 343 8.01 17.50 -14.27
N LEU A 344 7.24 17.33 -13.20
CA LEU A 344 7.27 16.14 -12.35
C LEU A 344 6.54 14.96 -13.03
N PRO A 345 7.04 13.73 -12.90
CA PRO A 345 6.35 12.56 -13.41
C PRO A 345 5.10 12.26 -12.57
N TYR A 346 3.95 12.12 -13.22
CA TYR A 346 2.71 11.64 -12.59
C TYR A 346 2.49 10.17 -12.97
N ASN A 347 3.05 9.24 -12.19
CA ASN A 347 3.08 7.83 -12.56
C ASN A 347 1.67 7.21 -12.49
N THR A 348 1.13 6.80 -13.65
CA THR A 348 -0.21 6.24 -13.76
C THR A 348 -0.23 5.17 -14.86
N GLY A 349 -0.87 4.04 -14.61
CA GLY A 349 -0.99 2.95 -15.57
C GLY A 349 -2.23 2.09 -15.36
N GLY A 350 -2.56 1.22 -16.33
CA GLY A 350 -3.64 0.24 -16.16
C GLY A 350 -3.21 -0.91 -15.23
N LEU A 351 -4.17 -1.50 -14.49
CA LEU A 351 -3.89 -2.53 -13.48
C LEU A 351 -2.99 -3.67 -14.00
N LEU A 352 -3.28 -4.24 -15.17
CA LEU A 352 -2.51 -5.35 -15.72
C LEU A 352 -1.06 -4.97 -16.04
N ALA A 353 -0.84 -3.74 -16.51
CA ALA A 353 0.50 -3.22 -16.77
C ALA A 353 1.27 -3.02 -15.45
N GLN A 354 0.62 -2.44 -14.44
CA GLN A 354 1.22 -2.25 -13.12
C GLN A 354 1.57 -3.58 -12.46
N VAL A 355 0.63 -4.53 -12.40
CA VAL A 355 0.86 -5.88 -11.88
C VAL A 355 2.00 -6.57 -12.64
N GLY A 356 1.99 -6.51 -13.97
CA GLY A 356 3.06 -7.08 -14.79
C GLY A 356 4.44 -6.46 -14.50
N SER A 357 4.49 -5.14 -14.26
CA SER A 357 5.74 -4.44 -13.91
C SER A 357 6.26 -4.84 -12.53
N VAL A 358 5.38 -4.93 -11.52
CA VAL A 358 5.72 -5.35 -10.15
C VAL A 358 6.26 -6.79 -10.17
N TRP A 359 5.58 -7.72 -10.82
CA TRP A 359 6.04 -9.11 -10.89
C TRP A 359 7.35 -9.24 -11.68
N ARG A 360 7.54 -8.45 -12.75
CA ARG A 360 8.83 -8.37 -13.44
C ARG A 360 9.92 -7.88 -12.51
N LYS A 361 9.66 -6.85 -11.70
CA LYS A 361 10.61 -6.33 -10.69
C LYS A 361 10.96 -7.41 -9.67
N ILE A 362 9.97 -8.10 -9.11
CA ILE A 362 10.15 -9.22 -8.15
C ILE A 362 11.06 -10.30 -8.74
N VAL A 363 10.80 -10.73 -9.98
CA VAL A 363 11.60 -11.77 -10.67
C VAL A 363 13.00 -11.29 -11.01
N LYS A 364 13.16 -10.05 -11.50
CA LYS A 364 14.48 -9.48 -11.80
C LYS A 364 15.33 -9.36 -10.53
N LEU A 365 14.77 -8.81 -9.45
CA LEU A 365 15.49 -8.60 -8.20
C LEU A 365 15.78 -9.88 -7.42
N ALA A 366 15.15 -11.00 -7.79
CA ALA A 366 15.48 -12.33 -7.29
C ALA A 366 16.88 -12.79 -7.75
N LEU A 367 17.29 -12.37 -8.95
CA LEU A 367 18.55 -12.79 -9.57
C LEU A 367 19.74 -11.93 -9.08
N PRO A 368 20.98 -12.46 -9.16
CA PRO A 368 22.18 -11.68 -8.89
C PRO A 368 22.22 -10.39 -9.73
N PRO A 369 22.67 -9.25 -9.17
CA PRO A 369 22.73 -7.98 -9.90
C PRO A 369 23.53 -8.05 -11.22
N SER A 370 24.57 -8.90 -11.28
CA SER A 370 25.37 -9.09 -12.49
C SER A 370 24.61 -9.74 -13.66
N TRP A 371 23.40 -10.26 -13.43
CA TRP A 371 22.59 -10.95 -14.44
C TRP A 371 21.43 -10.11 -14.96
N VAL A 372 21.21 -8.93 -14.40
CA VAL A 372 20.06 -8.08 -14.72
C VAL A 372 20.50 -6.66 -15.02
N THR A 373 19.77 -6.02 -15.92
CA THR A 373 19.98 -4.61 -16.25
C THR A 373 19.00 -3.75 -15.45
N GLU A 374 19.48 -2.62 -14.96
CA GLU A 374 18.64 -1.63 -14.27
C GLU A 374 17.68 -0.95 -15.26
N GLU A 375 16.47 -0.65 -14.79
CA GLU A 375 15.51 0.12 -15.59
C GLU A 375 15.78 1.61 -15.41
N PRO A 376 15.86 2.39 -16.49
CA PRO A 376 16.00 3.84 -16.40
C PRO A 376 14.79 4.43 -15.66
N THR A 377 15.06 5.31 -14.71
CA THR A 377 14.03 5.97 -13.91
C THR A 377 14.27 7.47 -13.98
N THR A 378 13.24 8.27 -14.25
CA THR A 378 13.37 9.73 -14.25
C THR A 378 13.87 10.21 -12.90
N SER A 379 15.11 10.69 -12.85
CA SER A 379 15.66 11.28 -11.64
C SER A 379 15.12 12.69 -11.45
N VAL A 380 14.69 12.99 -10.22
CA VAL A 380 14.30 14.35 -9.81
C VAL A 380 15.32 14.85 -8.81
N LEU A 381 16.03 15.92 -9.18
CA LEU A 381 17.06 16.54 -8.35
C LEU A 381 16.48 17.80 -7.73
N ILE A 382 16.54 17.91 -6.41
CA ILE A 382 16.11 19.09 -5.67
C ILE A 382 17.34 19.92 -5.31
N GLU A 383 17.35 21.18 -5.69
CA GLU A 383 18.42 22.10 -5.32
C GLU A 383 18.33 22.45 -3.83
N ARG A 384 19.13 21.75 -3.01
CA ARG A 384 19.30 22.06 -1.59
C ARG A 384 20.39 23.11 -1.45
N SER A 385 20.14 24.14 -0.64
CA SER A 385 21.20 25.08 -0.25
C SER A 385 22.31 24.29 0.46
N VAL A 386 23.51 24.29 -0.10
CA VAL A 386 24.70 23.84 0.60
C VAL A 386 24.78 24.63 1.91
N PRO A 387 24.95 24.01 3.09
CA PRO A 387 25.29 24.78 4.28
C PRO A 387 26.57 25.52 3.93
N VAL A 388 26.54 26.85 3.89
CA VAL A 388 27.73 27.65 3.66
C VAL A 388 28.71 27.28 4.77
N ALA A 389 29.71 26.48 4.43
CA ALA A 389 30.83 26.20 5.31
C ALA A 389 31.57 27.54 5.51
N GLY A 390 31.29 28.20 6.64
CA GLY A 390 32.04 29.39 7.06
C GLY A 390 31.17 30.58 7.43
N THR A 391 30.67 30.59 8.65
CA THR A 391 30.65 31.79 9.50
C THR A 391 30.37 31.38 10.95
N LEU A 392 31.32 30.67 11.56
CA LEU A 392 31.50 30.80 13.01
C LEU A 392 32.21 32.14 13.21
N ALA A 393 31.43 33.20 13.27
CA ALA A 393 31.87 34.44 13.87
C ALA A 393 32.21 34.12 15.33
N HIS A 394 33.49 34.19 15.66
CA HIS A 394 33.95 34.35 17.03
C HIS A 394 33.39 35.67 17.55
N ASP A 395 32.26 35.61 18.26
CA ASP A 395 31.91 36.67 19.20
C ASP A 395 32.52 36.33 20.55
N SER A 396 33.75 36.80 20.71
CA SER A 396 34.38 37.06 21.99
C SER A 396 34.06 38.49 22.41
N ALA A 397 33.18 38.66 23.40
CA ALA A 397 33.17 39.74 24.38
C ALA A 397 32.23 39.39 25.54
#